data_AF-A0A412G3F1-F1
#
_entry.id   AF-A0A412G3F1-F1
#
_cell.length_a   1.000
_cell.length_b   1.000
_cell.length_c   1.000
_cell.angle_alpha   90.00
_cell.angle_beta   90.00
_cell.angle_gamma   90.00
#
_symmetry.space_group_name_H-M   'P 1'
#
loop_
_entity.id
_entity.type
_entity.pdbx_description
1 polymer ?
#
loop_
_entity_poly.entity_id
_entity_poly.type
_entity_poly.pdbx_seq_one_letter_code
_entity_poly.pdbx_strand_id
1 'polypeptide(L)'
;MTKEQLKQRLELNSAMTQIAADYLRENACAIEREMVESLCHSCGLSETDAVYTLFCIIAGLELDENPLHRRLADQYFKPGFRCLSAAEYEADAYLRNIHFPDTAQGGWTVRWESYQPFEILIYDDYRVDETGVECPQLGYFNTEYRYPCVYENGVEWMSVIPSEINTMRPLLKQAQGRVLVCGLGLGYFAYHLSRKDNVEQIIVVEKEAAVIQWFTQWILPQWEQPEKLKIIHDDAFAAVDRLKPGEVDTIFVDLWHNAADGAPLVQAMRTREPRLPGTRFLYWLETSVDSVLRWNQVMKEYADQ
;
A
#
# COMPACT_ATOMS: atom_id res chain seq x y z
N MET A 1 26.41 -7.79 10.21
CA MET A 1 26.51 -6.31 10.29
C MET A 1 26.85 -5.94 11.73
N THR A 2 27.80 -5.05 11.98
CA THR A 2 28.06 -4.53 13.34
C THR A 2 26.90 -3.63 13.81
N LYS A 3 26.77 -3.38 15.12
CA LYS A 3 25.74 -2.46 15.65
C LYS A 3 25.84 -1.07 15.00
N GLU A 4 27.05 -0.57 14.82
CA GLU A 4 27.30 0.73 14.17
C GLU A 4 26.86 0.74 12.70
N GLN A 5 27.16 -0.31 11.95
CA GLN A 5 26.72 -0.44 10.56
C GLN A 5 25.20 -0.54 10.45
N LEU A 6 24.54 -1.22 11.40
CA LEU A 6 23.08 -1.31 11.45
C LEU A 6 22.46 0.07 11.70
N LYS A 7 22.99 0.82 12.68
CA LYS A 7 22.54 2.18 12.96
C LYS A 7 22.69 3.09 11.74
N GLN A 8 23.86 3.09 11.12
CA GLN A 8 24.10 3.87 9.90
C GLN A 8 23.14 3.48 8.77
N ARG A 9 22.85 2.19 8.59
CA ARG A 9 21.88 1.72 7.59
C ARG A 9 20.49 2.29 7.87
N LEU A 10 20.04 2.23 9.11
CA LEU A 10 18.72 2.71 9.49
C LEU A 10 18.60 4.24 9.39
N GLU A 11 19.67 4.98 9.70
CA GLU A 11 19.73 6.44 9.48
C GLU A 11 19.57 6.77 7.99
N LEU A 12 20.18 5.99 7.09
CA LEU A 12 20.01 6.16 5.64
C LEU A 12 18.59 5.82 5.17
N ASN A 13 18.00 4.73 5.67
CA ASN A 13 16.61 4.36 5.36
C ASN A 13 15.64 5.45 5.84
N SER A 14 15.88 6.02 7.02
CA SER A 14 15.09 7.12 7.58
C SER A 14 15.23 8.41 6.76
N ALA A 15 16.46 8.80 6.42
CA ALA A 15 16.72 9.96 5.56
C ALA A 15 16.03 9.84 4.19
N MET A 16 16.13 8.66 3.57
CA MET A 16 15.41 8.36 2.33
C MET A 16 13.89 8.50 2.50
N THR A 17 13.33 7.90 3.54
CA THR A 17 11.88 7.92 3.81
C THR A 17 11.39 9.35 3.96
N GLN A 18 12.16 10.19 4.67
CA GLN A 18 11.84 11.60 4.87
C GLN A 18 11.82 12.36 3.54
N ILE A 19 12.85 12.19 2.70
CA ILE A 19 12.93 12.84 1.37
C ILE A 19 11.73 12.42 0.50
N ALA A 20 11.40 11.13 0.47
CA ALA A 20 10.24 10.64 -0.29
C ALA A 20 8.93 11.25 0.22
N ALA A 21 8.73 11.26 1.54
CA ALA A 21 7.52 11.78 2.16
C ALA A 21 7.35 13.29 1.93
N ASP A 22 8.44 14.07 2.05
CA ASP A 22 8.40 15.51 1.82
C ASP A 22 8.13 15.82 0.34
N TYR A 23 8.76 15.08 -0.58
CA TYR A 23 8.47 15.20 -2.01
C TYR A 23 6.99 14.93 -2.31
N LEU A 24 6.45 13.80 -1.85
CA LEU A 24 5.07 13.41 -2.14
C LEU A 24 4.05 14.37 -1.54
N ARG A 25 4.35 14.98 -0.39
CA ARG A 25 3.47 15.96 0.25
C ARG A 25 3.43 17.29 -0.49
N GLU A 26 4.58 17.77 -0.94
CA GLU A 26 4.74 19.16 -1.40
C GLU A 26 4.85 19.29 -2.93
N ASN A 27 5.32 18.23 -3.60
CA ASN A 27 5.81 18.29 -4.96
C ASN A 27 5.34 17.13 -5.85
N ALA A 28 4.38 16.31 -5.43
CA ALA A 28 3.92 15.14 -6.20
C ALA A 28 3.57 15.49 -7.66
N CYS A 29 2.92 16.62 -7.89
CA CYS A 29 2.52 17.13 -9.20
C CYS A 29 3.50 18.15 -9.83
N ALA A 30 4.73 18.30 -9.30
CA ALA A 30 5.63 19.38 -9.71
C ALA A 30 6.34 19.14 -11.06
N ILE A 31 6.30 17.93 -11.61
CA ILE A 31 6.93 17.60 -12.89
C ILE A 31 5.92 17.79 -14.01
N GLU A 32 6.18 18.77 -14.88
CA GLU A 32 5.35 19.06 -16.05
C GLU A 32 5.90 18.40 -17.32
N ARG A 33 5.01 18.13 -18.29
CA ARG A 33 5.35 17.47 -19.55
C ARG A 33 6.46 18.19 -20.30
N GLU A 34 6.40 19.52 -20.35
CA GLU A 34 7.35 20.38 -21.04
C GLU A 34 8.76 20.26 -20.46
N MET A 35 8.87 20.06 -19.13
CA MET A 35 10.15 19.84 -18.45
C MET A 35 10.78 18.51 -18.88
N VAL A 36 9.95 17.46 -18.95
CA VAL A 36 10.36 16.12 -19.39
C VAL A 36 10.81 16.15 -20.86
N GLU A 37 9.99 16.72 -21.74
CA GLU A 37 10.27 16.82 -23.17
C GLU A 37 11.55 17.64 -23.45
N SER A 38 11.76 18.73 -22.71
CA SER A 38 12.96 19.56 -22.81
C SER A 38 14.23 18.78 -22.48
N LEU A 39 14.24 17.98 -21.40
CA LEU A 39 15.37 17.14 -21.03
C LEU A 39 15.60 15.99 -22.02
N CYS A 40 14.53 15.35 -22.49
CA CYS A 40 14.63 14.32 -23.52
C CYS A 40 15.27 14.87 -24.80
N HIS A 41 14.83 16.05 -25.26
CA HIS A 41 15.35 16.67 -26.48
C HIS A 41 16.79 17.19 -26.30
N SER A 42 17.06 17.93 -25.23
CA SER A 42 18.32 18.65 -25.05
C SER A 42 19.45 17.76 -24.56
N CYS A 43 19.13 16.76 -23.73
CA CYS A 43 20.11 15.89 -23.08
C CYS A 43 20.08 14.45 -23.61
N GLY A 44 19.15 14.12 -24.52
CA GLY A 44 19.01 12.77 -25.08
C GLY A 44 18.59 11.70 -24.06
N LEU A 45 17.96 12.12 -22.95
CA LEU A 45 17.51 11.22 -21.90
C LEU A 45 16.26 10.43 -22.32
N SER A 46 16.10 9.22 -21.79
CA SER A 46 14.81 8.54 -21.82
C SER A 46 13.77 9.30 -20.99
N GLU A 47 12.47 9.11 -21.23
CA GLU A 47 11.40 9.74 -20.44
C GLU A 47 11.56 9.45 -18.94
N THR A 48 11.85 8.19 -18.59
CA THR A 48 12.07 7.79 -17.19
C THR A 48 13.31 8.44 -16.59
N ASP A 49 14.42 8.55 -17.33
CA ASP A 49 15.62 9.21 -16.83
C ASP A 49 15.40 10.73 -16.68
N ALA A 50 14.63 11.36 -17.56
CA ALA A 50 14.26 12.77 -17.46
C ALA A 50 13.39 13.03 -16.22
N VAL A 51 12.31 12.25 -16.02
CA VAL A 51 11.45 12.35 -14.84
C VAL A 51 12.24 12.08 -13.56
N TYR A 52 13.09 11.04 -13.55
CA TYR A 52 13.96 10.74 -12.39
C TYR A 52 14.94 11.88 -12.08
N THR A 53 15.52 12.51 -13.11
CA THR A 53 16.40 13.67 -12.94
C THR A 53 15.65 14.85 -12.33
N LEU A 54 14.44 15.15 -12.81
CA LEU A 54 13.59 16.20 -12.27
C LEU A 54 13.16 15.90 -10.82
N PHE A 55 12.80 14.65 -10.52
CA PHE A 55 12.54 14.20 -9.16
C PHE A 55 13.73 14.51 -8.24
N CYS A 56 14.95 14.11 -8.61
CA CYS A 56 16.15 14.37 -7.80
C CYS A 56 16.39 15.87 -7.58
N ILE A 57 16.23 16.70 -8.61
CA ILE A 57 16.41 18.16 -8.52
C ILE A 57 15.38 18.77 -7.56
N ILE A 58 14.11 18.45 -7.76
CA ILE A 58 13.00 19.00 -6.96
C ILE A 58 13.04 18.48 -5.52
N ALA A 59 13.50 17.25 -5.30
CA ALA A 59 13.75 16.68 -3.99
C ALA A 59 14.98 17.29 -3.26
N GLY A 60 15.70 18.22 -3.89
CA GLY A 60 16.88 18.87 -3.31
C GLY A 60 18.13 17.99 -3.26
N LEU A 61 18.20 16.92 -4.07
CA LEU A 61 19.35 16.03 -4.12
C LEU A 61 20.49 16.65 -4.96
N GLU A 62 21.45 17.27 -4.29
CA GLU A 62 22.71 17.77 -4.88
C GLU A 62 23.66 16.63 -5.30
N LEU A 63 23.38 15.99 -6.44
CA LEU A 63 24.09 14.78 -6.86
C LEU A 63 25.58 15.00 -7.15
N ASP A 64 26.00 16.20 -7.54
CA ASP A 64 27.40 16.52 -7.88
C ASP A 64 28.24 16.97 -6.69
N GLU A 65 27.62 17.57 -5.69
CA GLU A 65 28.31 18.20 -4.55
C GLU A 65 28.25 17.33 -3.30
N ASN A 66 27.23 16.48 -3.17
CA ASN A 66 26.96 15.73 -1.96
C ASN A 66 27.01 14.19 -2.20
N PRO A 67 28.08 13.51 -1.75
CA PRO A 67 28.22 12.06 -1.89
C PRO A 67 27.13 11.24 -1.21
N LEU A 68 26.51 11.78 -0.14
CA LEU A 68 25.39 11.14 0.53
C LEU A 68 24.13 11.19 -0.35
N HIS A 69 23.84 12.34 -0.95
CA HIS A 69 22.70 12.48 -1.88
C HIS A 69 22.86 11.57 -3.09
N ARG A 70 24.07 11.50 -3.67
CA ARG A 70 24.37 10.55 -4.76
C ARG A 70 24.12 9.11 -4.33
N ARG A 71 24.54 8.73 -3.11
CA ARG A 71 24.28 7.39 -2.56
C ARG A 71 22.79 7.11 -2.42
N LEU A 72 22.01 8.04 -1.87
CA LEU A 72 20.55 7.87 -1.72
C LEU A 72 19.88 7.75 -3.10
N ALA A 73 20.23 8.61 -4.04
CA ALA A 73 19.74 8.55 -5.41
C ALA A 73 20.00 7.17 -6.05
N ASP A 74 21.27 6.75 -6.11
CA ASP A 74 21.68 5.56 -6.84
C ASP A 74 21.27 4.25 -6.16
N GLN A 75 21.33 4.17 -4.83
CA GLN A 75 21.11 2.92 -4.10
C GLN A 75 19.67 2.75 -3.61
N TYR A 76 18.93 3.84 -3.38
CA TYR A 76 17.58 3.76 -2.83
C TYR A 76 16.51 4.09 -3.88
N PHE A 77 16.55 5.30 -4.46
CA PHE A 77 15.48 5.77 -5.32
C PHE A 77 15.50 5.14 -6.72
N LYS A 78 16.65 5.22 -7.42
CA LYS A 78 16.78 4.74 -8.80
C LYS A 78 16.36 3.28 -8.98
N PRO A 79 16.72 2.35 -8.07
CA PRO A 79 16.35 0.94 -8.22
C PRO A 79 14.85 0.66 -8.15
N GLY A 80 14.05 1.57 -7.58
CA GLY A 80 12.59 1.47 -7.49
C GLY A 80 11.84 2.44 -8.40
N PHE A 81 12.50 3.32 -9.15
CA PHE A 81 11.85 4.35 -9.95
C PHE A 81 11.34 3.84 -11.31
N ARG A 82 10.05 3.96 -11.62
CA ARG A 82 9.45 3.37 -12.85
C ARG A 82 8.39 4.26 -13.51
N CYS A 83 8.32 4.22 -14.84
CA CYS A 83 7.09 4.56 -15.57
C CYS A 83 6.11 3.38 -15.46
N LEU A 84 4.89 3.66 -15.03
CA LEU A 84 3.81 2.70 -14.86
C LEU A 84 2.91 2.67 -16.10
N SER A 85 2.27 1.52 -16.34
CA SER A 85 1.30 1.34 -17.42
C SER A 85 -0.12 1.46 -16.87
N ALA A 86 -0.84 2.54 -17.21
CA ALA A 86 -2.24 2.71 -16.81
C ALA A 86 -3.10 1.50 -17.23
N ALA A 87 -2.88 1.01 -18.46
CA ALA A 87 -3.58 -0.15 -19.01
C ALA A 87 -3.35 -1.45 -18.21
N GLU A 88 -2.23 -1.59 -17.50
CA GLU A 88 -2.00 -2.76 -16.64
C GLU A 88 -2.96 -2.76 -15.44
N TYR A 89 -3.13 -1.60 -14.81
CA TYR A 89 -4.00 -1.46 -13.65
C TYR A 89 -5.47 -1.40 -14.04
N GLU A 90 -5.80 -0.69 -15.13
CA GLU A 90 -7.16 -0.68 -15.69
C GLU A 90 -7.64 -2.07 -16.14
N ALA A 91 -6.72 -3.00 -16.40
CA ALA A 91 -7.06 -4.39 -16.70
C ALA A 91 -7.47 -5.19 -15.44
N ASP A 92 -7.28 -4.67 -14.23
CA ASP A 92 -7.68 -5.33 -12.99
C ASP A 92 -9.19 -5.59 -12.95
N ALA A 93 -9.56 -6.79 -12.54
CA ALA A 93 -10.95 -7.24 -12.58
C ALA A 93 -11.87 -6.40 -11.68
N TYR A 94 -11.36 -5.79 -10.60
CA TYR A 94 -12.16 -4.91 -9.75
C TYR A 94 -12.46 -3.61 -10.49
N LEU A 95 -11.42 -2.94 -11.00
CA LEU A 95 -11.56 -1.65 -11.70
C LEU A 95 -12.39 -1.76 -12.98
N ARG A 96 -12.38 -2.92 -13.65
CA ARG A 96 -13.21 -3.16 -14.85
C ARG A 96 -14.68 -3.40 -14.58
N ASN A 97 -15.02 -4.04 -13.47
CA ASN A 97 -16.35 -4.59 -13.26
C ASN A 97 -17.14 -3.84 -12.20
N ILE A 98 -16.46 -3.12 -11.30
CA ILE A 98 -17.10 -2.41 -10.20
C ILE A 98 -17.26 -0.94 -10.57
N HIS A 99 -18.51 -0.51 -10.64
CA HIS A 99 -18.87 0.87 -10.90
C HIS A 99 -19.84 1.41 -9.87
N PHE A 100 -19.66 2.66 -9.46
CA PHE A 100 -20.56 3.34 -8.55
C PHE A 100 -20.50 4.85 -8.81
N PRO A 101 -21.59 5.57 -8.53
CA PRO A 101 -21.59 7.03 -8.64
C PRO A 101 -20.79 7.64 -7.49
N ASP A 102 -20.44 8.91 -7.64
CA ASP A 102 -19.99 9.70 -6.51
C ASP A 102 -21.13 9.78 -5.48
N THR A 103 -20.81 9.49 -4.22
CA THR A 103 -21.79 9.45 -3.13
C THR A 103 -21.24 10.11 -1.88
N ALA A 104 -22.14 10.63 -1.06
CA ALA A 104 -21.80 11.16 0.26
C ALA A 104 -22.87 10.74 1.27
N GLN A 105 -22.45 10.27 2.43
CA GLN A 105 -23.33 9.89 3.53
C GLN A 105 -22.65 10.20 4.88
N GLY A 106 -23.20 11.16 5.63
CA GLY A 106 -22.58 11.62 6.86
C GLY A 106 -21.21 12.24 6.57
N GLY A 107 -20.18 11.79 7.30
CA GLY A 107 -18.79 12.19 7.06
C GLY A 107 -18.12 11.48 5.89
N TRP A 108 -18.75 10.46 5.30
CA TRP A 108 -18.14 9.62 4.26
C TRP A 108 -18.44 10.14 2.86
N THR A 109 -17.43 10.24 2.01
CA THR A 109 -17.57 10.54 0.58
C THR A 109 -16.84 9.47 -0.22
N VAL A 110 -17.47 8.93 -1.26
CA VAL A 110 -16.83 8.00 -2.19
C VAL A 110 -16.90 8.59 -3.59
N ARG A 111 -15.77 8.64 -4.29
CA ARG A 111 -15.66 9.22 -5.63
C ARG A 111 -14.51 8.61 -6.42
N TRP A 112 -14.43 8.96 -7.70
CA TRP A 112 -13.29 8.62 -8.55
C TRP A 112 -12.31 9.79 -8.61
N GLU A 113 -11.06 9.53 -8.26
CA GLU A 113 -9.92 10.44 -8.36
C GLU A 113 -9.06 10.12 -9.58
N SER A 114 -8.03 10.94 -9.81
CA SER A 114 -7.06 10.73 -10.88
C SER A 114 -5.66 11.22 -10.54
N TYR A 115 -4.65 10.39 -10.82
CA TYR A 115 -3.27 10.87 -10.94
C TYR A 115 -3.08 11.60 -12.25
N GLN A 116 -2.38 12.73 -12.20
CA GLN A 116 -2.00 13.49 -13.39
C GLN A 116 -0.77 12.86 -14.09
N PRO A 117 -0.58 13.10 -15.41
CA PRO A 117 0.65 12.74 -16.07
C PRO A 117 1.88 13.29 -15.33
N PHE A 118 2.88 12.43 -15.14
CA PHE A 118 4.14 12.70 -14.44
C PHE A 118 4.04 13.00 -12.95
N GLU A 119 2.86 12.82 -12.35
CA GLU A 119 2.71 12.84 -10.90
C GLU A 119 3.46 11.66 -10.27
N ILE A 120 4.33 11.95 -9.30
CA ILE A 120 5.08 10.92 -8.58
C ILE A 120 4.20 10.32 -7.49
N LEU A 121 4.15 9.00 -7.45
CA LEU A 121 3.36 8.20 -6.51
C LEU A 121 4.17 7.01 -5.97
N ILE A 122 3.70 6.42 -4.87
CA ILE A 122 4.19 5.12 -4.39
C ILE A 122 3.35 4.03 -5.05
N TYR A 123 3.99 3.09 -5.75
CA TYR A 123 3.27 2.04 -6.48
C TYR A 123 3.35 0.66 -5.83
N ASP A 124 4.15 0.46 -4.77
CA ASP A 124 4.31 -0.82 -4.08
C ASP A 124 4.95 -0.62 -2.68
N ASP A 125 5.02 -1.68 -1.86
CA ASP A 125 5.77 -1.68 -0.59
C ASP A 125 7.28 -1.50 -0.84
N TYR A 126 8.05 -1.16 0.19
CA TYR A 126 9.52 -1.11 0.08
C TYR A 126 10.07 -2.46 -0.38
N ARG A 127 11.04 -2.40 -1.28
CA ARG A 127 11.89 -3.56 -1.54
C ARG A 127 13.10 -3.50 -0.63
N VAL A 128 13.21 -4.45 0.30
CA VAL A 128 14.39 -4.59 1.15
C VAL A 128 15.40 -5.49 0.44
N ASP A 129 16.61 -4.98 0.20
CA ASP A 129 17.69 -5.79 -0.38
C ASP A 129 18.44 -6.62 0.68
N GLU A 130 19.35 -7.49 0.24
CA GLU A 130 20.15 -8.36 1.11
C GLU A 130 21.05 -7.59 2.09
N THR A 131 21.29 -6.31 1.83
CA THR A 131 22.11 -5.41 2.67
C THR A 131 21.28 -4.54 3.61
N GLY A 132 19.95 -4.71 3.61
CA GLY A 132 19.01 -3.95 4.42
C GLY A 132 18.65 -2.57 3.87
N VAL A 133 19.00 -2.25 2.61
CA VAL A 133 18.51 -1.05 1.93
C VAL A 133 17.02 -1.20 1.71
N GLU A 134 16.25 -0.23 2.19
CA GLU A 134 14.80 -0.17 1.95
C GLU A 134 14.55 0.73 0.75
N CYS A 135 14.41 0.15 -0.44
CA CYS A 135 14.22 0.90 -1.68
C CYS A 135 12.73 1.29 -1.82
N PRO A 136 12.38 2.60 -1.83
CA PRO A 136 11.01 3.02 -2.09
C PRO A 136 10.64 2.65 -3.53
N GLN A 137 9.40 2.24 -3.74
CA GLN A 137 8.88 1.91 -5.07
C GLN A 137 8.07 3.12 -5.58
N LEU A 138 8.80 4.10 -6.14
CA LEU A 138 8.24 5.33 -6.68
C LEU A 138 7.99 5.19 -8.18
N GLY A 139 6.89 5.74 -8.66
CA GLY A 139 6.60 5.72 -10.09
C GLY A 139 5.73 6.88 -10.52
N TYR A 140 5.38 6.87 -11.80
CA TYR A 140 4.50 7.86 -12.42
C TYR A 140 3.78 7.22 -13.60
N PHE A 141 2.66 7.81 -14.01
CA PHE A 141 2.03 7.54 -15.30
C PHE A 141 2.37 8.66 -16.29
N ASN A 142 2.51 8.37 -17.57
CA ASN A 142 2.66 9.42 -18.60
C ASN A 142 1.32 9.89 -19.20
N THR A 143 0.22 9.28 -18.73
CA THR A 143 -1.18 9.64 -18.97
C THR A 143 -1.91 9.83 -17.65
N GLU A 144 -3.10 10.40 -17.68
CA GLU A 144 -4.00 10.38 -16.52
C GLU A 144 -4.34 8.92 -16.16
N TYR A 145 -4.44 8.62 -14.86
CA TYR A 145 -4.91 7.33 -14.35
C TYR A 145 -5.98 7.54 -13.28
N ARG A 146 -7.15 6.92 -13.45
CA ARG A 146 -8.30 7.09 -12.56
C ARG A 146 -8.45 5.92 -11.58
N TYR A 147 -8.86 6.23 -10.36
CA TYR A 147 -9.03 5.24 -9.30
C TYR A 147 -10.16 5.63 -8.33
N PRO A 148 -10.81 4.65 -7.68
CA PRO A 148 -11.78 4.94 -6.64
C PRO A 148 -11.10 5.33 -5.32
N CYS A 149 -11.69 6.28 -4.61
CA CYS A 149 -11.23 6.75 -3.32
C CYS A 149 -12.40 7.06 -2.38
N VAL A 150 -12.20 6.83 -1.09
CA VAL A 150 -13.12 7.14 0.00
C VAL A 150 -12.46 8.13 0.94
N TYR A 151 -13.22 9.12 1.35
CA TYR A 151 -12.83 10.14 2.32
C TYR A 151 -13.72 10.05 3.56
N GLU A 152 -13.12 10.18 4.73
CA GLU A 152 -13.81 10.45 5.99
C GLU A 152 -13.53 11.89 6.42
N ASN A 153 -14.56 12.73 6.50
CA ASN A 153 -14.47 14.15 6.86
C ASN A 153 -13.44 14.92 6.01
N GLY A 154 -13.27 14.54 4.74
CA GLY A 154 -12.34 15.15 3.79
C GLY A 154 -10.91 14.61 3.85
N VAL A 155 -10.61 13.66 4.73
CA VAL A 155 -9.32 12.95 4.79
C VAL A 155 -9.44 11.64 4.01
N GLU A 156 -8.48 11.36 3.12
CA GLU A 156 -8.44 10.08 2.41
C GLU A 156 -8.34 8.92 3.41
N TRP A 157 -9.24 7.96 3.28
CA TRP A 157 -9.33 6.81 4.16
C TRP A 157 -8.93 5.52 3.45
N MET A 158 -9.41 5.30 2.23
CA MET A 158 -9.10 4.10 1.43
C MET A 158 -9.18 4.43 -0.06
N SER A 159 -8.32 3.83 -0.85
CA SER A 159 -8.31 3.97 -2.30
C SER A 159 -7.98 2.64 -2.98
N VAL A 160 -8.17 2.53 -4.30
CA VAL A 160 -7.66 1.39 -5.09
C VAL A 160 -6.63 1.92 -6.07
N ILE A 161 -5.47 2.29 -5.53
CA ILE A 161 -4.32 2.83 -6.26
C ILE A 161 -3.29 1.73 -6.56
N PRO A 162 -2.27 2.01 -7.40
CA PRO A 162 -1.23 1.05 -7.73
C PRO A 162 -0.56 0.35 -6.53
N SER A 163 -0.27 1.08 -5.44
CA SER A 163 0.31 0.49 -4.22
C SER A 163 -0.62 -0.54 -3.59
N GLU A 164 -1.90 -0.24 -3.44
CA GLU A 164 -2.91 -1.16 -2.91
C GLU A 164 -3.00 -2.43 -3.78
N ILE A 165 -3.09 -2.25 -5.09
CA ILE A 165 -3.17 -3.36 -6.05
C ILE A 165 -1.93 -4.25 -5.95
N ASN A 166 -0.73 -3.65 -5.99
CA ASN A 166 0.52 -4.40 -6.01
C ASN A 166 0.83 -5.10 -4.70
N THR A 167 0.60 -4.43 -3.57
CA THR A 167 0.83 -4.99 -2.23
C THR A 167 -0.15 -6.12 -1.90
N MET A 168 -1.39 -6.06 -2.42
CA MET A 168 -2.39 -7.11 -2.21
C MET A 168 -2.21 -8.33 -3.13
N ARG A 169 -1.69 -8.16 -4.36
CA ARG A 169 -1.45 -9.28 -5.32
C ARG A 169 -0.73 -10.50 -4.71
N PRO A 170 0.41 -10.40 -4.01
CA PRO A 170 1.07 -11.56 -3.41
C PRO A 170 0.26 -12.18 -2.26
N LEU A 171 -0.49 -11.38 -1.51
CA LEU A 171 -1.35 -11.87 -0.42
C LEU A 171 -2.57 -12.62 -0.98
N LEU A 172 -3.18 -12.10 -2.04
CA LEU A 172 -4.27 -12.76 -2.78
C LEU A 172 -3.83 -14.11 -3.36
N LYS A 173 -2.59 -14.25 -3.84
CA LYS A 173 -2.05 -15.54 -4.30
C LYS A 173 -1.97 -16.57 -3.18
N GLN A 174 -1.63 -16.13 -1.97
CA GLN A 174 -1.45 -16.99 -0.79
C GLN A 174 -2.75 -17.36 -0.08
N ALA A 175 -3.78 -16.51 -0.18
CA ALA A 175 -5.07 -16.72 0.48
C ALA A 175 -5.89 -17.81 -0.24
N GLN A 176 -6.45 -18.73 0.55
CA GLN A 176 -7.27 -19.86 0.08
C GLN A 176 -8.11 -20.47 1.21
N GLY A 177 -9.07 -21.31 0.87
CA GLY A 177 -9.98 -22.00 1.80
C GLY A 177 -11.09 -21.09 2.31
N ARG A 178 -11.40 -21.19 3.60
CA ARG A 178 -12.26 -20.24 4.33
C ARG A 178 -11.41 -19.09 4.82
N VAL A 179 -11.64 -17.90 4.29
CA VAL A 179 -10.79 -16.72 4.53
C VAL A 179 -11.53 -15.72 5.41
N LEU A 180 -10.96 -15.37 6.57
CA LEU A 180 -11.35 -14.19 7.35
C LEU A 180 -10.62 -12.97 6.79
N VAL A 181 -11.35 -11.89 6.52
CA VAL A 181 -10.82 -10.60 6.09
C VAL A 181 -11.15 -9.60 7.19
N CYS A 182 -10.14 -9.08 7.87
CA CYS A 182 -10.27 -8.06 8.90
C CYS A 182 -10.15 -6.68 8.24
N GLY A 183 -11.28 -5.96 8.13
CA GLY A 183 -11.42 -4.74 7.34
C GLY A 183 -12.11 -5.02 6.00
N LEU A 184 -13.16 -4.28 5.67
CA LEU A 184 -13.86 -4.41 4.39
C LEU A 184 -13.22 -3.52 3.30
N GLY A 185 -12.85 -2.30 3.67
CA GLY A 185 -12.40 -1.29 2.71
C GLY A 185 -13.43 -1.07 1.59
N LEU A 186 -12.93 -0.85 0.37
CA LEU A 186 -13.76 -0.83 -0.84
C LEU A 186 -14.17 -2.25 -1.32
N GLY A 187 -13.83 -3.28 -0.55
CA GLY A 187 -14.09 -4.68 -0.88
C GLY A 187 -13.16 -5.27 -1.95
N TYR A 188 -12.05 -4.61 -2.27
CA TYR A 188 -11.10 -5.04 -3.31
C TYR A 188 -10.56 -6.44 -3.05
N PHE A 189 -10.00 -6.69 -1.86
CA PHE A 189 -9.43 -7.99 -1.50
C PHE A 189 -10.50 -9.09 -1.52
N ALA A 190 -11.64 -8.82 -0.88
CA ALA A 190 -12.77 -9.76 -0.80
C ALA A 190 -13.37 -10.06 -2.20
N TYR A 191 -13.44 -9.07 -3.09
CA TYR A 191 -13.89 -9.26 -4.47
C TYR A 191 -12.97 -10.23 -5.22
N HIS A 192 -11.65 -10.03 -5.15
CA HIS A 192 -10.70 -10.92 -5.80
C HIS A 192 -10.70 -12.33 -5.19
N LEU A 193 -10.92 -12.45 -3.88
CA LEU A 193 -11.15 -13.76 -3.24
C LEU A 193 -12.40 -14.47 -3.79
N SER A 194 -13.49 -13.74 -4.05
CA SER A 194 -14.75 -14.35 -4.53
C SER A 194 -14.56 -15.05 -5.87
N ARG A 195 -13.64 -14.55 -6.70
CA ARG A 195 -13.32 -15.04 -8.04
C ARG A 195 -12.37 -16.25 -8.04
N LYS A 196 -11.84 -16.66 -6.89
CA LYS A 196 -10.91 -17.79 -6.79
C LYS A 196 -11.66 -19.09 -6.56
N ASP A 197 -11.36 -20.10 -7.37
CA ASP A 197 -11.92 -21.45 -7.22
C ASP A 197 -11.49 -22.13 -5.93
N ASN A 198 -10.28 -21.83 -5.44
CA ASN A 198 -9.75 -22.37 -4.20
C ASN A 198 -10.13 -21.56 -2.94
N VAL A 199 -11.09 -20.64 -3.04
CA VAL A 199 -11.70 -19.94 -1.91
C VAL A 199 -13.14 -20.41 -1.76
N GLU A 200 -13.43 -21.05 -0.63
CA GLU A 200 -14.74 -21.66 -0.34
C GLU A 200 -15.71 -20.66 0.29
N GLN A 201 -15.21 -19.80 1.17
CA GLN A 201 -16.00 -18.81 1.89
C GLN A 201 -15.14 -17.61 2.27
N ILE A 202 -15.75 -16.43 2.27
CA ILE A 202 -15.13 -15.17 2.67
C ILE A 202 -15.94 -14.62 3.84
N ILE A 203 -15.28 -14.40 4.97
CA ILE A 203 -15.88 -13.81 6.17
C ILE A 203 -15.22 -12.45 6.36
N VAL A 204 -15.92 -11.39 6.02
CA VAL A 204 -15.44 -10.02 6.29
C VAL A 204 -15.91 -9.59 7.67
N VAL A 205 -14.99 -9.02 8.46
CA VAL A 205 -15.31 -8.34 9.71
C VAL A 205 -15.06 -6.86 9.52
N GLU A 206 -16.11 -6.06 9.66
CA GLU A 206 -16.07 -4.61 9.48
C GLU A 206 -16.80 -3.95 10.65
N LYS A 207 -16.20 -2.90 11.20
CA LYS A 207 -16.72 -2.18 12.36
C LYS A 207 -17.66 -1.05 11.96
N GLU A 208 -17.46 -0.45 10.80
CA GLU A 208 -18.21 0.72 10.38
C GLU A 208 -19.46 0.34 9.57
N ALA A 209 -20.63 0.45 10.21
CA ALA A 209 -21.92 0.12 9.60
C ALA A 209 -22.19 0.90 8.29
N ALA A 210 -21.71 2.14 8.18
CA ALA A 210 -21.85 2.95 6.97
C ALA A 210 -21.08 2.35 5.79
N VAL A 211 -19.87 1.82 6.03
CA VAL A 211 -19.05 1.13 5.01
C VAL A 211 -19.76 -0.13 4.54
N ILE A 212 -20.28 -0.95 5.47
CA ILE A 212 -21.05 -2.17 5.14
C ILE A 212 -22.28 -1.82 4.31
N GLN A 213 -23.04 -0.81 4.70
CA GLN A 213 -24.25 -0.38 3.99
C GLN A 213 -23.92 0.06 2.57
N TRP A 214 -22.90 0.91 2.42
CA TRP A 214 -22.48 1.42 1.13
C TRP A 214 -21.98 0.30 0.21
N PHE A 215 -21.10 -0.56 0.71
CA PHE A 215 -20.60 -1.73 -0.02
C PHE A 215 -21.75 -2.65 -0.47
N THR A 216 -22.71 -2.92 0.42
CA THR A 216 -23.87 -3.77 0.13
C THR A 216 -24.77 -3.17 -0.94
N GLN A 217 -24.90 -1.84 -0.96
CA GLN A 217 -25.72 -1.13 -1.93
C GLN A 217 -25.06 -1.04 -3.31
N TRP A 218 -23.76 -0.74 -3.35
CA TRP A 218 -23.09 -0.35 -4.60
C TRP A 218 -22.15 -1.41 -5.15
N ILE A 219 -21.44 -2.17 -4.31
CA ILE A 219 -20.37 -3.07 -4.75
C ILE A 219 -20.87 -4.52 -4.85
N LEU A 220 -21.45 -5.05 -3.78
CA LEU A 220 -21.87 -6.45 -3.69
C LEU A 220 -22.82 -6.90 -4.82
N PRO A 221 -23.80 -6.09 -5.28
CA PRO A 221 -24.70 -6.51 -6.36
C PRO A 221 -24.02 -6.76 -7.70
N GLN A 222 -22.76 -6.32 -7.86
CA GLN A 222 -21.96 -6.51 -9.08
C GLN A 222 -21.07 -7.75 -9.01
N TRP A 223 -21.08 -8.50 -7.90
CA TRP A 223 -20.27 -9.70 -7.75
C TRP A 223 -20.88 -10.89 -8.50
N GLU A 224 -20.01 -11.70 -9.10
CA GLU A 224 -20.42 -12.95 -9.77
C GLU A 224 -20.82 -14.04 -8.76
N GLN A 225 -20.16 -14.08 -7.60
CA GLN A 225 -20.34 -15.11 -6.56
C GLN A 225 -20.58 -14.49 -5.16
N PRO A 226 -21.65 -13.68 -4.99
CA PRO A 226 -21.94 -12.99 -3.72
C PRO A 226 -22.24 -13.98 -2.57
N GLU A 227 -22.66 -15.20 -2.86
CA GLU A 227 -22.96 -16.24 -1.88
C GLU A 227 -21.74 -16.72 -1.08
N LYS A 228 -20.53 -16.52 -1.60
CA LYS A 228 -19.29 -16.80 -0.84
C LYS A 228 -19.10 -15.85 0.32
N LEU A 229 -19.70 -14.66 0.27
CA LEU A 229 -19.46 -13.59 1.24
C LEU A 229 -20.41 -13.70 2.45
N LYS A 230 -19.82 -13.60 3.63
CA LYS A 230 -20.49 -13.31 4.89
C LYS A 230 -19.86 -12.07 5.50
N ILE A 231 -20.67 -11.06 5.82
CA ILE A 231 -20.22 -9.87 6.54
C ILE A 231 -20.65 -9.98 8.01
N ILE A 232 -19.72 -9.70 8.92
CA ILE A 232 -19.95 -9.62 10.36
C ILE A 232 -19.66 -8.18 10.77
N HIS A 233 -20.68 -7.47 11.27
CA HIS A 233 -20.52 -6.14 11.85
C HIS A 233 -19.97 -6.27 13.28
N ASP A 234 -18.65 -6.19 13.44
CA ASP A 234 -17.96 -6.39 14.73
C ASP A 234 -16.53 -5.85 14.68
N ASP A 235 -15.85 -5.87 15.83
CA ASP A 235 -14.42 -5.66 15.95
C ASP A 235 -13.62 -6.88 15.46
N ALA A 236 -12.60 -6.63 14.63
CA ALA A 236 -11.77 -7.66 14.04
C ALA A 236 -10.97 -8.47 15.07
N PHE A 237 -10.42 -7.83 16.11
CA PHE A 237 -9.69 -8.55 17.16
C PHE A 237 -10.63 -9.43 17.98
N ALA A 238 -11.80 -8.92 18.34
CA ALA A 238 -12.83 -9.69 19.04
C ALA A 238 -13.30 -10.90 18.20
N ALA A 239 -13.42 -10.74 16.88
CA ALA A 239 -13.73 -11.84 15.98
C ALA A 239 -12.66 -12.92 15.96
N VAL A 240 -11.38 -12.53 15.84
CA VAL A 240 -10.25 -13.47 15.90
C VAL A 240 -10.17 -14.15 17.28
N ASP A 241 -10.46 -13.44 18.36
CA ASP A 241 -10.43 -13.99 19.72
C ASP A 241 -11.51 -15.05 19.98
N ARG A 242 -12.59 -15.06 19.20
CA ARG A 242 -13.65 -16.08 19.26
C ARG A 242 -13.41 -17.27 18.35
N LEU A 243 -12.50 -17.16 17.38
CA LEU A 243 -12.19 -18.26 16.47
C LEU A 243 -11.58 -19.45 17.20
N LYS A 244 -11.93 -20.64 16.73
CA LYS A 244 -11.32 -21.91 17.13
C LYS A 244 -10.42 -22.45 16.00
N PRO A 245 -9.41 -23.28 16.33
CA PRO A 245 -8.57 -23.91 15.32
C PRO A 245 -9.40 -24.65 14.26
N GLY A 246 -9.07 -24.44 12.99
CA GLY A 246 -9.76 -25.09 11.86
C GLY A 246 -11.10 -24.48 11.46
N GLU A 247 -11.54 -23.35 12.06
CA GLU A 247 -12.72 -22.61 11.56
C GLU A 247 -12.43 -21.80 10.30
N VAL A 248 -11.18 -21.33 10.15
CA VAL A 248 -10.69 -20.61 8.97
C VAL A 248 -9.27 -21.06 8.61
N ASP A 249 -8.97 -21.03 7.32
CA ASP A 249 -7.69 -21.50 6.77
C ASP A 249 -6.71 -20.32 6.57
N THR A 250 -7.24 -19.14 6.24
CA THR A 250 -6.48 -17.89 6.09
C THR A 250 -7.14 -16.74 6.84
N ILE A 251 -6.35 -15.87 7.47
CA ILE A 251 -6.76 -14.58 8.01
C ILE A 251 -5.93 -13.50 7.32
N PHE A 252 -6.59 -12.56 6.66
CA PHE A 252 -5.99 -11.34 6.11
C PHE A 252 -6.33 -10.15 7.00
N VAL A 253 -5.32 -9.33 7.31
CA VAL A 253 -5.45 -8.23 8.27
C VAL A 253 -5.03 -6.92 7.62
N ASP A 254 -5.99 -5.99 7.55
CA ASP A 254 -5.88 -4.67 6.95
C ASP A 254 -6.74 -3.68 7.75
N LEU A 255 -6.14 -3.08 8.79
CA LEU A 255 -6.86 -2.30 9.82
C LEU A 255 -6.21 -0.92 10.09
N TRP A 256 -5.30 -0.46 9.24
CA TRP A 256 -4.49 0.74 9.47
C TRP A 256 -4.34 1.59 8.21
N HIS A 257 -3.93 2.85 8.38
CA HIS A 257 -3.68 3.77 7.26
C HIS A 257 -2.28 3.63 6.67
N ASN A 258 -1.32 3.29 7.52
CA ASN A 258 0.10 3.26 7.16
C ASN A 258 0.83 2.29 8.11
N ALA A 259 2.09 2.01 7.79
CA ALA A 259 2.89 1.06 8.54
C ALA A 259 3.15 1.45 10.01
N ALA A 260 3.17 2.75 10.34
CA ALA A 260 3.39 3.20 11.71
C ALA A 260 2.20 2.86 12.62
N ASP A 261 0.98 3.09 12.13
CA ASP A 261 -0.26 2.72 12.84
C ASP A 261 -0.52 1.20 12.79
N GLY A 262 -0.04 0.53 11.73
CA GLY A 262 -0.12 -0.92 11.57
C GLY A 262 0.78 -1.70 12.52
N ALA A 263 1.97 -1.19 12.83
CA ALA A 263 2.95 -1.85 13.71
C ALA A 263 2.39 -2.37 15.05
N PRO A 264 1.73 -1.55 15.89
CA PRO A 264 1.15 -2.06 17.14
C PRO A 264 0.01 -3.08 16.90
N LEU A 265 -0.76 -2.93 15.82
CA LEU A 265 -1.86 -3.84 15.48
C LEU A 265 -1.36 -5.20 15.00
N VAL A 266 -0.32 -5.23 14.17
CA VAL A 266 0.37 -6.45 13.75
C VAL A 266 1.00 -7.15 14.96
N GLN A 267 1.66 -6.43 15.87
CA GLN A 267 2.15 -7.02 17.12
C GLN A 267 1.02 -7.64 17.94
N ALA A 268 -0.08 -6.92 18.13
CA ALA A 268 -1.24 -7.44 18.84
C ALA A 268 -1.82 -8.69 18.15
N MET A 269 -1.91 -8.71 16.83
CA MET A 269 -2.45 -9.85 16.09
C MET A 269 -1.50 -11.06 16.11
N ARG A 270 -0.18 -10.84 16.02
CA ARG A 270 0.85 -11.88 16.15
C ARG A 270 0.75 -12.65 17.48
N THR A 271 0.29 -12.01 18.57
CA THR A 271 0.05 -12.72 19.84
C THR A 271 -1.10 -13.74 19.79
N ARG A 272 -1.98 -13.68 18.78
CA ARG A 272 -3.13 -14.57 18.61
C ARG A 272 -2.82 -15.77 17.73
N GLU A 273 -1.79 -15.70 16.88
CA GLU A 273 -1.42 -16.78 15.95
C GLU A 273 -1.24 -18.13 16.64
N PRO A 274 -0.56 -18.26 17.81
CA PRO A 274 -0.36 -19.55 18.47
C PRO A 274 -1.66 -20.25 18.89
N ARG A 275 -2.77 -19.51 19.04
CA ARG A 275 -4.09 -20.07 19.38
C ARG A 275 -4.79 -20.71 18.19
N LEU A 276 -4.36 -20.42 16.97
CA LEU A 276 -4.97 -20.88 15.71
C LEU A 276 -3.96 -21.67 14.88
N PRO A 277 -3.46 -22.82 15.39
CA PRO A 277 -2.51 -23.64 14.66
C PRO A 277 -3.08 -24.09 13.32
N GLY A 278 -2.29 -23.94 12.26
CA GLY A 278 -2.68 -24.29 10.89
C GLY A 278 -3.38 -23.17 10.12
N THR A 279 -3.82 -22.09 10.78
CA THR A 279 -4.36 -20.91 10.11
C THR A 279 -3.21 -20.00 9.65
N ARG A 280 -3.23 -19.57 8.38
CA ARG A 280 -2.24 -18.63 7.85
C ARG A 280 -2.66 -17.20 8.13
N PHE A 281 -1.78 -16.39 8.71
CA PHE A 281 -1.97 -14.94 8.85
C PHE A 281 -1.24 -14.21 7.72
N LEU A 282 -1.91 -13.24 7.12
CA LEU A 282 -1.40 -12.36 6.08
C LEU A 282 -1.63 -10.91 6.52
N TYR A 283 -0.58 -10.12 6.56
CA TYR A 283 -0.64 -8.72 6.97
C TYR A 283 -0.42 -7.81 5.77
N TRP A 284 -1.28 -6.82 5.59
CA TRP A 284 -1.06 -5.79 4.58
C TRP A 284 0.21 -4.96 4.91
N LEU A 285 0.97 -4.54 3.90
CA LEU A 285 2.24 -3.80 4.09
C LEU A 285 3.22 -4.42 5.12
N GLU A 286 3.27 -5.75 5.23
CA GLU A 286 4.08 -6.42 6.25
C GLU A 286 5.55 -5.98 6.22
N THR A 287 6.09 -5.71 5.04
CA THR A 287 7.50 -5.30 4.89
C THR A 287 7.75 -3.92 5.49
N SER A 288 6.89 -2.94 5.19
CA SER A 288 6.93 -1.63 5.82
C SER A 288 6.69 -1.70 7.33
N VAL A 289 5.71 -2.49 7.77
CA VAL A 289 5.41 -2.66 9.20
C VAL A 289 6.62 -3.24 9.93
N ASP A 290 7.25 -4.26 9.38
CA ASP A 290 8.46 -4.85 9.97
C ASP A 290 9.64 -3.86 9.96
N SER A 291 9.73 -2.93 9.00
CA SER A 291 10.70 -1.82 9.05
C SER A 291 10.48 -0.93 10.27
N VAL A 292 9.24 -0.48 10.50
CA VAL A 292 8.88 0.33 11.69
C VAL A 292 9.22 -0.43 12.98
N LEU A 293 8.91 -1.72 13.04
CA LEU A 293 9.21 -2.54 14.21
C LEU A 293 10.72 -2.67 14.46
N ARG A 294 11.53 -2.87 13.41
CA ARG A 294 13.00 -2.88 13.50
C ARG A 294 13.53 -1.55 14.04
N TRP A 295 13.04 -0.42 13.53
CA TRP A 295 13.45 0.90 13.99
C TRP A 295 13.13 1.11 15.48
N ASN A 296 11.90 0.78 15.89
CA ASN A 296 11.47 0.90 17.28
C ASN A 296 12.32 0.05 18.24
N GLN A 297 12.75 -1.13 17.82
CA GLN A 297 13.62 -1.97 18.62
C GLN A 297 15.02 -1.36 18.78
N VAL A 298 15.62 -0.90 17.68
CA VAL A 298 16.96 -0.29 17.72
C VAL A 298 16.97 0.96 18.60
N MET A 299 15.96 1.83 18.48
CA MET A 299 15.86 3.04 19.31
C MET A 299 15.77 2.72 20.80
N LYS A 300 15.08 1.65 21.20
CA LYS A 300 15.03 1.20 22.60
C LYS A 300 16.40 0.71 23.08
N GLU A 301 17.08 -0.13 22.29
CA GLU A 301 18.40 -0.66 22.64
C GLU A 301 19.48 0.41 22.82
N TYR A 302 19.34 1.58 22.17
CA TYR A 302 20.22 2.73 22.35
C TYR A 302 19.80 3.68 23.48
N ALA A 303 18.51 3.74 23.83
CA ALA A 303 18.04 4.50 24.99
C ALA A 303 18.43 3.84 26.32
N ASP A 304 18.62 2.52 26.30
CA ASP A 304 19.00 1.71 27.46
C ASP A 304 20.54 1.57 27.65
N GLN A 305 21.35 2.26 26.83
CA GLN A 305 22.83 2.31 26.90
C GLN A 305 23.33 3.65 27.46
#